data_AF-A0A8T9FRJ8-F1
#
_entry.id   AF-A0A8T9FRJ8-F1
#
_cell.length_a   1.000
_cell.length_b   1.000
_cell.length_c   1.000
_cell.angle_alpha   90.00
_cell.angle_beta   90.00
_cell.angle_gamma   90.00
#
_symmetry.space_group_name_H-M   'P 1'
#
loop_
_entity.id
_entity.type
_entity.pdbx_description
1 polymer ?
#
loop_
_entity_poly.entity_id
_entity_poly.type
_entity_poly.pdbx_seq_one_letter_code
_entity_poly.pdbx_strand_id
1 'polypeptide(L)'
;MENLVRQLYRDQKQTLDLIRQKSPASGFEPAIRRLFGDKCERGKTVRIGNHTFKTSKFTKNLVSFLPVRWAEELDARKHVWLGCENWWAGYPLIAMVEMRVNDDGITGFLKLNAEVGPISDHNARKQIIEAIQIAATQEGLERIQFPTGAADKGRLYSRFLLENSIALSDIRDVNEVESKFTELVTSFRPEFELVASVVPLFVR
;
A
#
# COMPACT_ATOMS: atom_id res chain seq x y z
N MET A 1 -8.37 -27.61 40.81
CA MET A 1 -7.89 -26.22 40.61
C MET A 1 -7.79 -25.86 39.13
N GLU A 2 -7.25 -26.72 38.26
CA GLU A 2 -7.16 -26.45 36.80
C GLU A 2 -8.49 -26.16 36.10
N ASN A 3 -9.58 -26.83 36.49
CA ASN A 3 -10.91 -26.58 35.89
C ASN A 3 -11.47 -25.19 36.22
N LEU A 4 -11.15 -24.64 37.40
CA LEU A 4 -11.57 -23.30 37.80
C LEU A 4 -10.81 -22.23 37.00
N VAL A 5 -9.50 -22.45 36.78
CA VAL A 5 -8.64 -21.55 35.98
C VAL A 5 -9.06 -21.58 34.51
N ARG A 6 -9.42 -22.74 33.96
CA ARG A 6 -9.93 -22.86 32.58
C ARG A 6 -11.30 -22.21 32.38
N GLN A 7 -12.19 -22.28 33.38
CA GLN A 7 -13.47 -21.57 33.34
C GLN A 7 -13.27 -20.05 33.43
N LEU A 8 -12.42 -19.57 34.36
CA LEU A 8 -12.10 -18.15 34.48
C LEU A 8 -11.52 -17.57 33.18
N TYR A 9 -10.66 -18.33 32.50
CA TYR A 9 -10.07 -17.93 31.21
C TYR A 9 -11.09 -17.91 30.06
N ARG A 10 -12.06 -18.84 30.06
CA ARG A 10 -13.13 -18.87 29.06
C ARG A 10 -14.14 -17.73 29.28
N ASP A 11 -14.46 -17.44 30.53
CA ASP A 11 -15.41 -16.37 30.89
C ASP A 11 -14.79 -14.99 30.65
N GLN A 12 -13.49 -14.81 30.94
CA GLN A 12 -12.73 -13.61 30.56
C GLN A 12 -12.61 -13.47 29.04
N LYS A 13 -12.40 -14.57 28.30
CA LYS A 13 -12.35 -14.55 26.84
C LYS A 13 -13.71 -14.20 26.22
N GLN A 14 -14.81 -14.75 26.74
CA GLN A 14 -16.17 -14.38 26.32
C GLN A 14 -16.48 -12.92 26.63
N THR A 15 -16.03 -12.41 27.78
CA THR A 15 -16.18 -10.98 28.13
C THR A 15 -15.35 -10.08 27.19
N LEU A 16 -14.12 -10.48 26.84
CA LEU A 16 -13.28 -9.78 25.87
C LEU A 16 -13.84 -9.85 24.43
N ASP A 17 -14.43 -10.98 24.04
CA ASP A 17 -15.11 -11.15 22.75
C ASP A 17 -16.45 -10.39 22.69
N LEU A 18 -17.09 -10.10 23.84
CA LEU A 18 -18.25 -9.19 23.95
C LEU A 18 -17.83 -7.71 23.91
N ILE A 19 -16.63 -7.37 24.39
CA ILE A 19 -16.01 -6.03 24.26
C ILE A 19 -15.45 -5.78 22.85
N ARG A 20 -15.22 -6.83 22.04
CA ARG A 20 -15.13 -6.75 20.57
C ARG A 20 -16.47 -6.38 19.91
N GLN A 21 -17.25 -5.52 20.55
CA GLN A 21 -18.24 -4.70 19.87
C GLN A 21 -17.60 -4.17 18.59
N LYS A 22 -18.31 -4.34 17.48
CA LYS A 22 -17.98 -3.82 16.14
C LYS A 22 -17.20 -2.51 16.31
N SER A 23 -15.89 -2.52 16.02
CA SER A 23 -15.12 -1.27 15.97
C SER A 23 -15.95 -0.27 15.17
N PRO A 24 -16.19 0.94 15.71
CA PRO A 24 -17.02 1.93 15.04
C PRO A 24 -16.57 2.07 13.59
N ALA A 25 -17.54 2.16 12.67
CA ALA A 25 -17.26 2.20 11.25
C ALA A 25 -16.30 3.36 10.96
N SER A 26 -15.09 3.04 10.49
CA SER A 26 -14.09 4.04 10.15
C SER A 26 -14.53 4.88 8.95
N GLY A 27 -14.09 6.13 8.89
CA GLY A 27 -14.29 7.04 7.77
C GLY A 27 -13.51 6.67 6.50
N PHE A 28 -12.66 5.63 6.55
CA PHE A 28 -11.86 5.17 5.42
C PHE A 28 -12.68 4.79 4.20
N GLU A 29 -13.63 3.85 4.32
CA GLU A 29 -14.41 3.41 3.16
C GLU A 29 -15.17 4.57 2.48
N PRO A 30 -15.91 5.43 3.21
CA PRO A 30 -16.52 6.61 2.63
C PRO A 30 -15.51 7.54 1.94
N ALA A 31 -14.35 7.80 2.55
CA ALA A 31 -13.32 8.66 1.98
C ALA A 31 -12.74 8.07 0.68
N ILE A 32 -12.46 6.77 0.66
CA ILE A 32 -11.98 6.08 -0.55
C ILE A 32 -13.03 6.11 -1.66
N ARG A 33 -14.31 5.93 -1.34
CA ARG A 33 -15.39 6.04 -2.35
C ARG A 33 -15.49 7.45 -2.95
N ARG A 34 -15.22 8.51 -2.18
CA ARG A 34 -15.15 9.88 -2.72
C ARG A 34 -13.95 10.06 -3.66
N LEU A 35 -12.79 9.52 -3.28
CA LEU A 35 -11.54 9.67 -4.05
C LEU A 35 -11.49 8.79 -5.32
N PHE A 36 -11.96 7.54 -5.22
CA PHE A 36 -11.85 6.53 -6.27
C PHE A 36 -13.19 6.22 -6.98
N GLY A 37 -14.28 6.83 -6.51
CA GLY A 37 -15.65 6.57 -6.95
C GLY A 37 -16.30 5.38 -6.24
N ASP A 38 -17.64 5.39 -6.19
CA ASP A 38 -18.44 4.48 -5.36
C ASP A 38 -18.15 2.98 -5.55
N LYS A 39 -17.82 2.57 -6.77
CA LYS A 39 -17.57 1.17 -7.11
C LYS A 39 -16.10 0.77 -7.02
N CYS A 40 -15.16 1.73 -6.89
CA CYS A 40 -13.72 1.47 -6.88
C CYS A 40 -13.27 0.47 -7.95
N GLU A 41 -13.75 0.65 -9.18
CA GLU A 41 -13.61 -0.30 -10.28
C GLU A 41 -12.13 -0.51 -10.65
N ARG A 42 -11.70 -1.78 -10.72
CA ARG A 42 -10.33 -2.13 -11.13
C ARG A 42 -10.04 -1.59 -12.54
N GLY A 43 -8.86 -0.99 -12.70
CA GLY A 43 -8.38 -0.40 -13.95
C GLY A 43 -8.90 1.00 -14.22
N LYS A 44 -9.88 1.51 -13.46
CA LYS A 44 -10.40 2.85 -13.63
C LYS A 44 -9.36 3.89 -13.24
N THR A 45 -9.13 4.86 -14.12
CA THR A 45 -8.29 6.02 -13.85
C THR A 45 -9.05 7.04 -13.01
N VAL A 46 -8.43 7.51 -11.94
CA VAL A 46 -8.94 8.54 -11.03
C VAL A 46 -7.89 9.62 -10.85
N ARG A 47 -8.32 10.82 -10.48
CA ARG A 47 -7.43 11.95 -10.20
C ARG A 47 -7.47 12.27 -8.70
N ILE A 48 -6.30 12.28 -8.06
CA ILE A 48 -6.13 12.66 -6.65
C ILE A 48 -5.10 13.79 -6.63
N GLY A 49 -5.54 14.99 -6.24
CA GLY A 49 -4.76 16.22 -6.44
C GLY A 49 -4.43 16.44 -7.92
N ASN A 50 -3.15 16.55 -8.24
CA ASN A 50 -2.65 16.72 -9.62
C ASN A 50 -2.10 15.43 -10.25
N HIS A 51 -2.37 14.28 -9.63
CA HIS A 51 -1.88 12.98 -10.06
C HIS A 51 -3.00 12.05 -10.47
N THR A 52 -2.70 11.18 -11.42
CA THR A 52 -3.63 10.18 -11.92
C THR A 52 -3.19 8.78 -11.52
N PHE A 53 -4.16 7.97 -11.10
CA PHE A 53 -3.93 6.63 -10.60
C PHE A 53 -4.93 5.65 -11.23
N LYS A 54 -4.48 4.43 -11.54
CA LYS A 54 -5.36 3.30 -11.89
C LYS A 54 -5.71 2.55 -10.61
N THR A 55 -6.99 2.46 -10.29
CA THR A 55 -7.49 1.68 -9.15
C THR A 55 -7.18 0.20 -9.37
N SER A 56 -6.71 -0.52 -8.34
CA SER A 56 -6.47 -1.96 -8.41
C SER A 56 -7.50 -2.73 -7.58
N LYS A 57 -7.46 -2.58 -6.26
CA LYS A 57 -8.35 -3.30 -5.34
C LYS A 57 -8.62 -2.46 -4.09
N PHE A 58 -9.87 -2.51 -3.65
CA PHE A 58 -10.31 -1.92 -2.39
C PHE A 58 -10.76 -3.02 -1.40
N THR A 59 -10.45 -2.82 -0.14
CA THR A 59 -10.89 -3.61 1.02
C THR A 59 -11.14 -2.67 2.20
N LYS A 60 -11.72 -3.16 3.30
CA LYS A 60 -12.21 -2.34 4.42
C LYS A 60 -11.29 -1.18 4.85
N ASN A 61 -9.99 -1.43 5.01
CA ASN A 61 -9.02 -0.45 5.51
C ASN A 61 -7.83 -0.26 4.56
N LEU A 62 -7.95 -0.70 3.30
CA LEU A 62 -6.85 -0.62 2.34
C LEU A 62 -7.38 -0.41 0.93
N VAL A 63 -6.76 0.51 0.22
CA VAL A 63 -6.90 0.67 -1.23
C VAL A 63 -5.54 0.50 -1.89
N SER A 64 -5.52 -0.23 -3.00
CA SER A 64 -4.35 -0.40 -3.84
C SER A 64 -4.60 0.21 -5.22
N PHE A 65 -3.56 0.77 -5.79
CA PHE A 65 -3.59 1.53 -7.04
C PHE A 65 -2.19 1.57 -7.67
N LEU A 66 -2.12 2.04 -8.91
CA LEU A 66 -0.86 2.34 -9.58
C LEU A 66 -0.87 3.79 -10.04
N PRO A 67 0.23 4.56 -9.85
CA PRO A 67 0.45 5.76 -10.65
C PRO A 67 0.30 5.42 -12.14
N VAL A 68 -0.45 6.24 -12.89
CA VAL A 68 -0.73 5.94 -14.31
C VAL A 68 0.56 5.75 -15.12
N ARG A 69 1.57 6.57 -14.86
CA ARG A 69 2.88 6.46 -15.52
C ARG A 69 3.57 5.12 -15.30
N TRP A 70 3.41 4.50 -14.12
CA TRP A 70 3.95 3.16 -13.89
C TRP A 70 3.26 2.14 -14.80
N ALA A 71 1.93 2.18 -14.86
CA ALA A 71 1.17 1.27 -15.69
C ALA A 71 1.51 1.45 -17.18
N GLU A 72 1.61 2.70 -17.66
CA GLU A 72 1.99 3.01 -19.05
C GLU A 72 3.38 2.47 -19.41
N GLU A 73 4.38 2.72 -18.56
CA GLU A 73 5.75 2.25 -18.80
C GLU A 73 5.86 0.72 -18.74
N LEU A 74 5.09 0.07 -17.86
CA LEU A 74 5.05 -1.39 -17.74
C LEU A 74 4.31 -2.03 -18.93
N ASP A 75 3.18 -1.46 -19.35
CA ASP A 75 2.42 -1.89 -20.53
C ASP A 75 3.28 -1.75 -21.80
N ALA A 76 4.07 -0.68 -21.92
CA ALA A 76 4.96 -0.43 -23.04
C ALA A 76 6.05 -1.50 -23.21
N ARG A 77 6.43 -2.22 -22.13
CA ARG A 77 7.41 -3.32 -22.23
C ARG A 77 6.85 -4.56 -22.92
N LYS A 78 5.52 -4.71 -23.03
CA LYS A 78 4.84 -5.91 -23.54
C LYS A 78 5.39 -7.21 -22.92
N HIS A 79 5.90 -7.11 -21.69
CA HIS A 79 6.56 -8.20 -20.99
C HIS A 79 5.55 -8.92 -20.10
N VAL A 80 5.65 -10.25 -20.05
CA VAL A 80 4.83 -11.06 -19.14
C VAL A 80 5.56 -11.18 -17.82
N TRP A 81 5.03 -10.53 -16.79
CA TRP A 81 5.60 -10.54 -15.45
C TRP A 81 5.22 -11.82 -14.70
N LEU A 82 5.90 -12.93 -15.04
CA LEU A 82 5.62 -14.23 -14.45
C LEU A 82 5.67 -14.17 -12.91
N GLY A 83 4.64 -14.70 -12.24
CA GLY A 83 4.44 -14.64 -10.79
C GLY A 83 3.53 -13.50 -10.32
N CYS A 84 3.27 -12.50 -11.17
CA CYS A 84 2.36 -11.38 -10.86
C CYS A 84 0.89 -11.64 -11.27
N GLU A 85 0.55 -12.82 -11.81
CA GLU A 85 -0.77 -13.13 -12.40
C GLU A 85 -1.90 -13.01 -11.38
N ASN A 86 -1.65 -13.47 -10.15
CA ASN A 86 -2.60 -13.40 -9.04
C ASN A 86 -2.36 -12.20 -8.12
N TRP A 87 -1.36 -11.37 -8.43
CA TRP A 87 -1.06 -10.18 -7.64
C TRP A 87 -2.03 -9.06 -7.99
N TRP A 88 -2.39 -8.23 -7.00
CA TRP A 88 -3.53 -7.31 -7.10
C TRP A 88 -3.37 -6.33 -8.28
N ALA A 89 -2.13 -5.90 -8.54
CA ALA A 89 -1.78 -5.03 -9.65
C ALA A 89 -1.79 -5.74 -11.01
N GLY A 90 -1.38 -7.01 -11.09
CA GLY A 90 -1.02 -7.67 -12.36
C GLY A 90 0.30 -7.18 -12.97
N TYR A 91 1.02 -6.31 -12.28
CA TYR A 91 2.29 -5.68 -12.67
C TYR A 91 3.36 -5.97 -11.61
N PRO A 92 4.68 -5.77 -11.84
CA PRO A 92 5.75 -5.96 -10.86
C PRO A 92 5.85 -4.85 -9.81
N LEU A 93 5.01 -3.82 -9.89
CA LEU A 93 4.92 -2.70 -8.96
C LEU A 93 3.47 -2.46 -8.51
N ILE A 94 3.29 -2.02 -7.27
CA ILE A 94 2.00 -1.55 -6.74
C ILE A 94 2.22 -0.45 -5.71
N ALA A 95 1.24 0.44 -5.57
CA ALA A 95 1.09 1.33 -4.42
C ALA A 95 -0.19 0.99 -3.65
N MET A 96 -0.19 1.18 -2.34
CA MET A 96 -1.37 0.99 -1.51
C MET A 96 -1.36 1.93 -0.31
N VAL A 97 -2.52 2.45 0.05
CA VAL A 97 -2.71 3.15 1.32
C VAL A 97 -3.52 2.25 2.25
N GLU A 98 -3.00 2.05 3.44
CA GLU A 98 -3.68 1.35 4.53
C GLU A 98 -3.97 2.30 5.68
N MET A 99 -5.13 2.14 6.32
CA MET A 99 -5.44 2.81 7.58
C MET A 99 -5.18 1.85 8.74
N ARG A 100 -4.42 2.33 9.73
CA ARG A 100 -4.13 1.63 10.98
C ARG A 100 -4.73 2.43 12.13
N VAL A 101 -5.37 1.71 13.06
CA VAL A 101 -6.05 2.27 14.23
C VAL A 101 -5.15 2.05 15.43
N ASN A 102 -5.00 3.08 16.26
CA ASN A 102 -4.25 3.01 17.51
C ASN A 102 -5.07 2.32 18.60
N ASP A 103 -4.42 2.02 19.73
CA ASP A 103 -5.04 1.28 20.84
C ASP A 103 -6.24 2.01 21.48
N ASP A 104 -6.33 3.34 21.32
CA ASP A 104 -7.46 4.14 21.79
C ASP A 104 -8.75 3.96 20.96
N GLY A 105 -8.66 3.32 19.79
CA GLY A 105 -9.79 3.09 18.87
C GLY A 105 -10.35 4.36 18.21
N ILE A 106 -9.72 5.52 18.41
CA ILE A 106 -10.16 6.83 17.91
C ILE A 106 -9.11 7.41 16.97
N THR A 107 -7.84 7.39 17.36
CA THR A 107 -6.74 7.90 16.55
C THR A 107 -6.14 6.81 15.69
N GLY A 108 -5.32 7.21 14.73
CA GLY A 108 -4.66 6.27 13.84
C GLY A 108 -3.68 6.94 12.90
N PHE A 109 -3.35 6.23 11.82
CA PHE A 109 -2.57 6.79 10.73
C PHE A 109 -2.94 6.14 9.40
N LEU A 110 -2.76 6.90 8.32
CA LEU A 110 -2.68 6.36 6.97
C LEU A 110 -1.23 6.05 6.66
N LYS A 111 -0.97 4.93 6.00
CA LYS A 111 0.37 4.54 5.54
C LYS A 111 0.37 4.19 4.06
N LEU A 112 1.23 4.86 3.31
CA LEU A 112 1.44 4.65 1.88
C LEU A 112 2.57 3.64 1.67
N ASN A 113 2.26 2.46 1.20
CA ASN A 113 3.26 1.48 0.79
C ASN A 113 3.44 1.53 -0.74
N ALA A 114 4.67 1.35 -1.21
CA ALA A 114 4.95 0.92 -2.57
C ALA A 114 5.85 -0.31 -2.53
N GLU A 115 5.57 -1.27 -3.41
CA GLU A 115 6.16 -2.62 -3.36
C GLU A 115 6.64 -3.09 -4.73
N VAL A 116 7.77 -3.81 -4.72
CA VAL A 116 8.15 -4.73 -5.81
C VAL A 116 7.58 -6.11 -5.51
N GLY A 117 6.87 -6.66 -6.47
CA GLY A 117 6.08 -7.87 -6.31
C GLY A 117 6.78 -9.21 -6.49
N PRO A 118 5.97 -10.28 -6.56
CA PRO A 118 6.43 -11.66 -6.61
C PRO A 118 6.78 -12.06 -8.05
N ILE A 119 7.80 -11.43 -8.62
CA ILE A 119 8.35 -11.85 -9.92
C ILE A 119 9.06 -13.19 -9.71
N SER A 120 8.72 -14.18 -10.53
CA SER A 120 9.22 -15.56 -10.43
C SER A 120 10.71 -15.66 -10.72
N ASP A 121 11.20 -14.86 -11.66
CA ASP A 121 12.63 -14.72 -11.91
C ASP A 121 13.26 -13.82 -10.83
N HIS A 122 14.02 -14.47 -9.94
CA HIS A 122 14.75 -13.81 -8.86
C HIS A 122 15.77 -12.77 -9.37
N ASN A 123 16.45 -13.04 -10.49
CA ASN A 123 17.45 -12.11 -11.03
C ASN A 123 16.78 -10.86 -11.56
N ALA A 124 15.67 -11.01 -12.31
CA ALA A 124 14.89 -9.87 -12.79
C ALA A 124 14.34 -9.04 -11.62
N ARG A 125 13.80 -9.71 -10.59
CA ARG A 125 13.33 -9.04 -9.36
C ARG A 125 14.43 -8.25 -8.67
N LYS A 126 15.61 -8.85 -8.53
CA LYS A 126 16.78 -8.21 -7.92
C LYS A 126 17.22 -6.98 -8.71
N GLN A 127 17.30 -7.07 -10.04
CA GLN A 127 17.65 -5.95 -10.92
C GLN A 127 16.66 -4.78 -10.80
N ILE A 128 15.36 -5.06 -10.66
CA ILE A 128 14.34 -4.02 -10.43
C ILE A 128 14.59 -3.28 -9.11
N ILE A 129 14.82 -4.02 -8.03
CA ILE A 129 15.12 -3.44 -6.71
C ILE A 129 16.38 -2.59 -6.77
N GLU A 130 17.46 -3.12 -7.36
CA GLU A 130 18.74 -2.41 -7.51
C GLU A 130 18.59 -1.14 -8.37
N ALA A 131 17.86 -1.21 -9.48
CA ALA A 131 17.62 -0.05 -10.35
C ALA A 131 16.88 1.09 -9.63
N ILE A 132 15.83 0.76 -8.88
CA ILE A 132 15.09 1.75 -8.06
C ILE A 132 16.01 2.36 -7.01
N GLN A 133 16.79 1.52 -6.30
CA GLN A 133 17.66 1.98 -5.20
C GLN A 133 18.81 2.86 -5.70
N ILE A 134 19.43 2.51 -6.84
CA ILE A 134 20.50 3.29 -7.46
C ILE A 134 19.96 4.66 -7.90
N ALA A 135 18.83 4.69 -8.61
CA ALA A 135 18.24 5.94 -9.08
C ALA A 135 17.82 6.84 -7.91
N ALA A 136 17.21 6.28 -6.86
CA ALA A 136 16.83 7.04 -5.68
C ALA A 136 18.05 7.68 -5.00
N THR A 137 19.16 6.95 -4.91
CA THR A 137 20.42 7.47 -4.34
C THR A 137 20.99 8.60 -5.21
N GLN A 138 20.94 8.46 -6.52
CA GLN A 138 21.44 9.47 -7.47
C GLN A 138 20.64 10.78 -7.42
N GLU A 139 19.33 10.69 -7.23
CA GLU A 139 18.42 11.85 -7.17
C GLU A 139 18.21 12.38 -5.74
N GLY A 140 18.88 11.80 -4.73
CA GLY A 140 18.74 12.21 -3.33
C GLY A 140 17.35 11.96 -2.73
N LEU A 141 16.60 10.98 -3.23
CA LEU A 141 15.28 10.61 -2.71
C LEU A 141 15.39 9.65 -1.53
N GLU A 142 15.72 10.20 -0.35
CA GLU A 142 15.98 9.44 0.88
C GLU A 142 14.80 8.60 1.37
N ARG A 143 13.57 8.93 0.97
CA ARG A 143 12.35 8.17 1.32
C ARG A 143 12.20 6.86 0.54
N ILE A 144 13.04 6.59 -0.47
CA ILE A 144 13.10 5.29 -1.14
C ILE A 144 14.26 4.47 -0.57
N GLN A 145 13.93 3.50 0.28
CA GLN A 145 14.91 2.57 0.86
C GLN A 145 14.31 1.16 1.00
N PHE A 146 15.03 0.19 0.47
CA PHE A 146 14.72 -1.21 0.68
C PHE A 146 15.36 -1.72 1.98
N PRO A 147 14.65 -2.54 2.78
CA PRO A 147 15.25 -3.18 3.94
C PRO A 147 16.34 -4.18 3.51
N THR A 148 17.29 -4.44 4.42
CA THR A 148 18.32 -5.46 4.21
C THR A 148 17.69 -6.81 3.83
N GLY A 149 18.21 -7.42 2.77
CA GLY A 149 17.71 -8.69 2.24
C GLY A 149 16.40 -8.58 1.45
N ALA A 150 15.96 -7.38 1.05
CA ALA A 150 14.79 -7.21 0.18
C ALA A 150 14.92 -7.96 -1.16
N ALA A 151 16.13 -8.02 -1.71
CA ALA A 151 16.41 -8.72 -2.96
C ALA A 151 16.66 -10.23 -2.77
N ASP A 152 16.69 -10.76 -1.55
CA ASP A 152 17.07 -12.16 -1.29
C ASP A 152 16.11 -13.15 -1.95
N LYS A 153 16.66 -14.32 -2.31
CA LYS A 153 15.88 -15.41 -2.91
C LYS A 153 14.79 -15.88 -1.94
N GLY A 154 13.56 -16.05 -2.44
CA GLY A 154 12.39 -16.46 -1.65
C GLY A 154 11.59 -15.30 -1.05
N ARG A 155 12.07 -14.06 -1.11
CA ARG A 155 11.25 -12.87 -0.78
C ARG A 155 10.19 -12.67 -1.86
N LEU A 156 8.92 -12.68 -1.45
CA LEU A 156 7.79 -12.49 -2.37
C LEU A 156 7.54 -11.01 -2.68
N TYR A 157 7.67 -10.12 -1.71
CA TYR A 157 7.40 -8.70 -1.86
C TYR A 157 8.38 -7.87 -1.05
N SER A 158 8.69 -6.67 -1.54
CA SER A 158 9.60 -5.75 -0.87
C SER A 158 9.07 -4.33 -0.94
N ARG A 159 8.77 -3.78 0.23
CA ARG A 159 8.39 -2.38 0.43
C ARG A 159 9.62 -1.49 0.40
N PHE A 160 9.47 -0.29 -0.14
CA PHE A 160 10.60 0.64 -0.25
C PHE A 160 10.32 2.09 0.15
N LEU A 161 9.12 2.44 0.62
CA LEU A 161 8.86 3.80 1.10
C LEU A 161 9.10 3.93 2.61
N LEU A 162 9.83 4.98 2.99
CA LEU A 162 10.02 5.47 4.35
C LEU A 162 9.25 6.77 4.57
N GLU A 163 9.08 7.13 5.85
CA GLU A 163 8.38 8.37 6.27
C GLU A 163 7.01 8.50 5.58
N ASN A 164 6.36 7.35 5.41
CA ASN A 164 5.22 7.15 4.54
C ASN A 164 3.91 7.05 5.30
N SER A 165 3.85 7.66 6.47
CA SER A 165 2.67 7.65 7.33
C SER A 165 2.25 9.07 7.67
N ILE A 166 0.94 9.28 7.81
CA ILE A 166 0.37 10.53 8.31
C ILE A 166 -0.69 10.24 9.38
N ALA A 167 -0.62 10.98 10.48
CA ALA A 167 -1.51 10.77 11.62
C ALA A 167 -2.95 11.25 11.32
N LEU A 168 -3.90 10.58 11.99
CA LEU A 168 -5.32 10.92 12.02
C LEU A 168 -5.73 11.16 13.47
N SER A 169 -6.41 12.28 13.70
CA SER A 169 -6.98 12.64 15.02
C SER A 169 -8.30 11.93 15.30
N ASP A 170 -9.11 11.67 14.28
CA ASP A 170 -10.29 10.80 14.37
C ASP A 170 -10.45 9.94 13.11
N ILE A 171 -10.26 8.63 13.24
CA ILE A 171 -10.40 7.67 12.13
C ILE A 171 -11.83 7.62 11.53
N ARG A 172 -12.81 8.22 12.20
CA ARG A 172 -14.22 8.28 11.75
C ARG A 172 -14.52 9.55 10.96
N ASP A 173 -13.67 10.58 11.04
CA ASP A 173 -13.83 11.80 10.27
C ASP A 173 -13.46 11.53 8.80
N VAL A 174 -14.49 11.37 7.97
CA VAL A 174 -14.34 11.11 6.54
C VAL A 174 -13.56 12.24 5.84
N ASN A 175 -13.76 13.49 6.24
CA ASN A 175 -13.11 14.64 5.61
C ASN A 175 -11.64 14.69 6.00
N GLU A 176 -11.31 14.40 7.26
CA GLU A 176 -9.92 14.27 7.71
C GLU A 176 -9.21 13.16 6.92
N VAL A 177 -9.82 11.97 6.85
CA VAL A 177 -9.23 10.82 6.14
C VAL A 177 -9.02 11.13 4.66
N GLU A 178 -10.00 11.72 3.99
CA GLU A 178 -9.91 12.11 2.57
C GLU A 178 -8.79 13.15 2.32
N SER A 179 -8.73 14.18 3.15
CA SER A 179 -7.72 15.23 3.08
C SER A 179 -6.32 14.68 3.33
N LYS A 180 -6.14 13.90 4.41
CA LYS A 180 -4.87 13.30 4.80
C LYS A 180 -4.39 12.25 3.80
N PHE A 181 -5.31 11.50 3.19
CA PHE A 181 -4.98 10.60 2.08
C PHE A 181 -4.40 11.37 0.91
N THR A 182 -5.08 12.44 0.50
CA THR A 182 -4.65 13.28 -0.62
C THR A 182 -3.30 13.92 -0.34
N GLU A 183 -3.11 14.48 0.86
CA GLU A 183 -1.83 15.02 1.34
C GLU A 183 -0.72 13.97 1.25
N LEU A 184 -0.94 12.79 1.83
CA LEU A 184 0.05 11.71 1.84
C LEU A 184 0.44 11.30 0.43
N VAL A 185 -0.52 10.97 -0.44
CA VAL A 185 -0.24 10.49 -1.81
C VAL A 185 0.43 11.57 -2.66
N THR A 186 0.00 12.82 -2.56
CA THR A 186 0.59 13.92 -3.36
C THR A 186 2.01 14.27 -2.90
N SER A 187 2.33 14.09 -1.62
CA SER A 187 3.68 14.34 -1.10
C SER A 187 4.75 13.36 -1.64
N PHE A 188 4.35 12.18 -2.14
CA PHE A 188 5.24 11.16 -2.72
C PHE A 188 5.39 11.25 -4.24
N ARG A 189 5.03 12.39 -4.83
CA ARG A 189 5.18 12.60 -6.27
C ARG A 189 6.61 12.33 -6.75
N PRO A 190 7.68 12.92 -6.18
CA PRO A 190 9.04 12.69 -6.68
C PRO A 190 9.41 11.21 -6.76
N GLU A 191 9.01 10.44 -5.74
CA GLU A 191 9.25 9.00 -5.66
C GLU A 191 8.48 8.23 -6.72
N PHE A 192 7.22 8.59 -6.98
CA PHE A 192 6.45 7.98 -8.07
C PHE A 192 7.05 8.30 -9.45
N GLU A 193 7.50 9.54 -9.68
CA GLU A 193 8.11 9.93 -10.95
C GLU A 193 9.46 9.22 -11.17
N LEU A 194 10.27 9.08 -10.12
CA LEU A 194 11.52 8.32 -10.18
C LEU A 194 11.27 6.84 -10.51
N VAL A 195 10.33 6.20 -9.83
CA VAL A 195 10.03 4.79 -10.12
C VAL A 195 9.54 4.63 -11.57
N ALA A 196 8.75 5.58 -12.09
CA ALA A 196 8.33 5.57 -13.49
C ALA A 196 9.52 5.64 -14.46
N SER A 197 10.52 6.49 -14.17
CA SER A 197 11.68 6.70 -15.04
C SER A 197 12.63 5.50 -15.10
N VAL A 198 12.61 4.62 -14.09
CA VAL A 198 13.45 3.41 -14.05
C VAL A 198 12.78 2.16 -14.61
N VAL A 199 11.44 2.12 -14.75
CA VAL A 199 10.73 0.99 -15.39
C VAL A 199 11.33 0.60 -16.75
N PRO A 200 11.76 1.55 -17.61
CA PRO A 200 12.45 1.21 -18.86
C PRO A 200 13.68 0.33 -18.74
N LEU A 201 14.30 0.25 -17.56
CA LEU A 201 15.51 -0.51 -17.30
C LEU A 201 15.23 -1.96 -16.86
N PHE A 202 13.97 -2.31 -16.56
CA PHE A 202 13.62 -3.60 -15.94
C PHE A 202 13.73 -4.79 -16.90
N VAL A 203 13.55 -4.55 -18.20
CA VAL A 203 13.59 -5.57 -19.25
C VAL A 203 14.54 -5.04 -20.31
N ARG A 204 15.83 -5.36 -20.15
CA ARG A 204 16.85 -5.20 -21.19
C ARG A 204 17.12 -6.54 -21.83
#